data_AF-A0A8E0IPH6-F1
#
_entry.id   AF-A0A8E0IPH6-F1
#
_cell.length_a   1.000
_cell.length_b   1.000
_cell.length_c   1.000
_cell.angle_alpha   90.00
_cell.angle_beta   90.00
_cell.angle_gamma   90.00
#
_symmetry.space_group_name_H-M   'P 1'
#
loop_
_entity.id
_entity.type
_entity.pdbx_description
1 polymer ?
#
loop_
_entity_poly.entity_id
_entity_poly.type
_entity_poly.pdbx_seq_one_letter_code
_entity_poly.pdbx_strand_id
1 'polypeptide(L)'
;MFVKVGMELFYAEGPAIITEIQQARPVSIFLDLKLHDIPNTVEKAAWQLGKLGVAMTTVHAAGGKDMMIAAKRGLLAGAKAAGHPAPKMLAITQLTSTDQTMLTNQLSIEIPISQAVQHLAAIAQASNADGVVASALETPLIRSVTRP
;
A
#
# COMPACT_ATOMS: atom_id res chain seq x y z
N MET A 1 5.97 -3.98 -18.51
CA MET A 1 5.75 -5.23 -17.75
C MET A 1 5.99 -4.94 -16.27
N PHE A 2 5.17 -5.49 -15.38
CA PHE A 2 5.34 -5.34 -13.92
C PHE A 2 5.84 -6.62 -13.28
N VAL A 3 6.66 -6.51 -12.23
CA VAL A 3 7.03 -7.60 -11.32
C VAL A 3 6.69 -7.18 -9.90
N LYS A 4 6.12 -8.09 -9.11
CA LYS A 4 5.82 -7.84 -7.69
C LYS A 4 6.93 -8.39 -6.82
N VAL A 5 7.53 -7.54 -6.00
CA VAL A 5 8.45 -7.95 -4.92
C VAL A 5 7.65 -7.90 -3.62
N GLY A 6 7.44 -9.05 -2.99
CA GLY A 6 6.75 -9.16 -1.71
C GLY A 6 7.71 -9.15 -0.52
N MET A 7 7.13 -9.21 0.68
CA MET A 7 7.88 -9.21 1.94
C MET A 7 8.90 -10.34 2.04
N GLU A 8 8.57 -11.56 1.60
CA GLU A 8 9.50 -12.71 1.67
C GLU A 8 10.84 -12.41 1.00
N LEU A 9 10.81 -12.01 -0.26
CA LEU A 9 12.02 -11.69 -1.02
C LEU A 9 12.71 -10.42 -0.49
N PHE A 10 11.94 -9.37 -0.18
CA PHE A 10 12.51 -8.11 0.30
C PHE A 10 13.15 -8.23 1.69
N TYR A 11 12.63 -9.10 2.56
CA TYR A 11 13.19 -9.32 3.90
C TYR A 11 14.43 -10.22 3.86
N ALA A 12 14.49 -11.15 2.91
CA ALA A 12 15.68 -11.97 2.70
C ALA A 12 16.84 -11.15 2.12
N GLU A 13 16.59 -10.38 1.06
CA GLU A 13 17.64 -9.76 0.25
C GLU A 13 17.82 -8.26 0.52
N GLY A 14 16.86 -7.64 1.21
CA GLY A 14 16.84 -6.20 1.45
C GLY A 14 16.65 -5.38 0.17
N PRO A 15 17.01 -4.08 0.19
CA PRO A 15 16.87 -3.19 -0.96
C PRO A 15 17.71 -3.57 -2.19
N ALA A 16 18.76 -4.39 -2.04
CA ALA A 16 19.66 -4.77 -3.12
C ALA A 16 18.91 -5.49 -4.27
N ILE A 17 17.93 -6.32 -3.93
CA ILE A 17 17.14 -7.05 -4.93
C ILE A 17 16.37 -6.14 -5.88
N ILE A 18 15.99 -4.94 -5.44
CA ILE A 18 15.30 -3.97 -6.30
C ILE A 18 16.23 -3.49 -7.40
N THR A 19 17.47 -3.14 -7.03
CA THR A 19 18.51 -2.71 -7.95
C THR A 19 18.87 -3.84 -8.91
N GLU A 20 19.04 -5.07 -8.43
CA GLU A 20 19.36 -6.24 -9.25
C GLU A 20 18.29 -6.51 -10.31
N ILE A 21 17.00 -6.48 -9.92
CA ILE A 21 15.89 -6.67 -10.87
C ILE A 21 15.88 -5.58 -11.95
N GLN A 22 16.06 -4.32 -11.55
CA GLN A 22 16.08 -3.17 -12.48
C GLN A 22 17.25 -3.24 -13.47
N GLN A 23 18.42 -3.72 -13.02
CA GLN A 23 19.59 -3.89 -13.87
C GLN A 23 19.46 -5.09 -14.82
N ALA A 24 18.83 -6.18 -14.37
CA ALA A 24 18.67 -7.37 -15.17
C ALA A 24 17.74 -7.15 -16.37
N ARG A 25 16.62 -6.44 -16.18
CA ARG A 25 15.64 -6.15 -17.25
C ARG A 25 14.88 -4.84 -17.01
N PRO A 26 14.46 -4.13 -18.08
CA PRO A 26 13.60 -2.95 -17.95
C PRO A 26 12.18 -3.36 -17.55
N VAL A 27 11.92 -3.43 -16.24
CA VAL A 27 10.62 -3.75 -15.64
C VAL A 27 10.21 -2.72 -14.59
N SER A 28 8.90 -2.54 -14.43
CA SER A 28 8.35 -1.73 -13.34
C SER A 28 8.12 -2.60 -12.11
N ILE A 29 8.63 -2.17 -10.96
CA ILE A 29 8.50 -2.96 -9.73
C ILE A 29 7.31 -2.45 -8.91
N PHE A 30 6.46 -3.39 -8.50
CA PHE A 30 5.46 -3.20 -7.46
C PHE A 30 6.00 -3.78 -6.15
N LEU A 31 6.36 -2.91 -5.20
CA LEU A 31 6.94 -3.28 -3.92
C LEU A 31 5.86 -3.43 -2.85
N ASP A 32 5.44 -4.67 -2.58
CA ASP A 32 4.28 -4.99 -1.76
C ASP A 32 4.67 -5.38 -0.32
N LEU A 33 4.94 -4.35 0.51
CA LEU A 33 5.39 -4.48 1.90
C LEU A 33 4.35 -4.13 2.96
N LYS A 34 3.20 -3.60 2.55
CA LYS A 34 2.01 -3.40 3.41
C LYS A 34 2.33 -2.57 4.66
N LEU A 35 2.97 -1.40 4.51
CA LEU A 35 3.38 -0.59 5.67
C LEU A 35 2.20 -0.34 6.61
N HIS A 36 2.40 -0.63 7.90
CA HIS A 36 1.39 -0.50 8.94
C HIS A 36 2.05 -0.35 10.31
N ASP A 37 2.16 0.89 10.80
CA ASP A 37 2.76 1.26 12.08
C ASP A 37 2.28 2.69 12.43
N ILE A 38 2.80 3.29 13.49
CA ILE A 38 2.53 4.70 13.80
C ILE A 38 3.02 5.63 12.66
N PRO A 39 2.37 6.81 12.48
CA PRO A 39 2.64 7.67 11.31
C PRO A 39 4.12 8.03 11.10
N ASN A 40 4.85 8.34 12.17
CA ASN A 40 6.27 8.70 12.08
C ASN A 40 7.17 7.54 11.60
N THR A 41 6.88 6.31 12.04
CA THR A 41 7.64 5.12 11.60
C THR A 41 7.35 4.84 10.13
N VAL A 42 6.07 4.87 9.74
CA VAL A 42 5.66 4.65 8.35
C VAL A 42 6.22 5.71 7.42
N GLU A 43 6.26 6.99 7.83
CA GLU A 43 6.87 8.04 7.01
C GLU A 43 8.36 7.79 6.76
N LYS A 44 9.11 7.39 7.80
CA LYS A 44 10.54 7.09 7.67
C LYS A 44 10.78 5.87 6.80
N ALA A 45 9.96 4.82 6.94
CA ALA A 45 10.03 3.64 6.08
C ALA A 45 9.69 4.01 4.63
N ALA A 46 8.61 4.74 4.42
CA ALA A 46 8.18 5.24 3.11
C ALA A 46 9.23 6.14 2.44
N TRP A 47 9.95 6.95 3.22
CA TRP A 47 11.07 7.73 2.71
C TRP A 47 12.18 6.83 2.14
N GLN A 48 12.52 5.73 2.81
CA GLN A 48 13.48 4.77 2.25
C GLN A 48 12.95 4.11 0.98
N LEU A 49 11.68 3.68 0.98
CA LEU A 49 11.08 3.04 -0.20
C LEU A 49 10.99 3.98 -1.41
N GLY A 50 10.72 5.27 -1.17
CA GLY A 50 10.69 6.29 -2.22
C GLY A 50 12.02 6.42 -2.97
N LYS A 51 13.15 6.12 -2.31
CA LYS A 51 14.48 6.18 -2.91
C LYS A 51 14.81 5.01 -3.85
N LEU A 52 13.98 3.96 -3.90
CA LEU A 52 14.30 2.72 -4.61
C LEU A 52 13.88 2.73 -6.09
N GLY A 53 13.26 3.81 -6.58
CA GLY A 53 12.81 3.91 -7.97
C GLY A 53 11.74 2.89 -8.35
N VAL A 54 11.00 2.36 -7.37
CA VAL A 54 9.88 1.44 -7.62
C VAL A 54 8.70 2.19 -8.21
N ALA A 55 7.85 1.52 -8.99
CA ALA A 55 6.71 2.16 -9.62
C ALA A 55 5.51 2.29 -8.66
N MET A 56 5.35 1.33 -7.74
CA MET A 56 4.23 1.29 -6.80
C MET A 56 4.66 0.65 -5.47
N THR A 57 3.98 1.00 -4.37
CA THR A 57 4.10 0.31 -3.07
C THR A 57 2.77 0.25 -2.32
N THR A 58 2.72 -0.48 -1.20
CA THR A 58 1.51 -0.71 -0.41
C THR A 58 1.59 -0.20 1.03
N VAL A 59 0.44 0.25 1.55
CA VAL A 59 0.17 0.61 2.95
C VAL A 59 -1.14 -0.04 3.39
N HIS A 60 -1.36 -0.27 4.69
CA HIS A 60 -2.70 -0.68 5.18
C HIS A 60 -3.60 0.53 5.42
N ALA A 61 -4.81 0.53 4.85
CA ALA A 61 -5.80 1.56 5.15
C ALA A 61 -6.25 1.55 6.62
N ALA A 62 -6.21 0.37 7.25
CA ALA A 62 -6.53 0.16 8.66
C ALA A 62 -5.58 0.93 9.62
N GLY A 63 -4.41 1.37 9.15
CA GLY A 63 -3.53 2.24 9.94
C GLY A 63 -4.01 3.70 10.04
N GLY A 64 -5.12 4.03 9.37
CA GLY A 64 -5.80 5.30 9.50
C GLY A 64 -5.23 6.43 8.62
N LYS A 65 -5.94 7.55 8.65
CA LYS A 65 -5.73 8.67 7.74
C LYS A 65 -4.33 9.29 7.89
N ASP A 66 -3.91 9.54 9.12
CA ASP A 66 -2.66 10.23 9.42
C ASP A 66 -1.45 9.39 9.02
N MET A 67 -1.50 8.07 9.23
CA MET A 67 -0.45 7.15 8.80
C MET A 67 -0.29 7.17 7.28
N MET A 68 -1.39 7.08 6.52
CA MET A 68 -1.34 7.10 5.06
C MET A 68 -0.85 8.44 4.50
N ILE A 69 -1.25 9.56 5.11
CA ILE A 69 -0.73 10.89 4.72
C ILE A 69 0.78 10.98 4.98
N ALA A 70 1.24 10.48 6.13
CA ALA A 70 2.65 10.44 6.49
C ALA A 70 3.44 9.52 5.53
N ALA A 71 2.88 8.37 5.14
CA ALA A 71 3.44 7.49 4.13
C ALA A 71 3.61 8.20 2.78
N LYS A 72 2.56 8.87 2.28
CA LYS A 72 2.61 9.62 1.01
C LYS A 72 3.67 10.72 1.06
N ARG A 73 3.78 11.45 2.18
CA ARG A 73 4.82 12.46 2.41
C ARG A 73 6.22 11.86 2.35
N GLY A 74 6.44 10.74 3.04
CA GLY A 74 7.71 10.01 3.02
C GLY A 74 8.11 9.58 1.61
N LEU A 75 7.19 8.91 0.88
CA LEU A 75 7.41 8.46 -0.50
C LEU A 75 7.83 9.61 -1.43
N LEU A 76 7.10 10.73 -1.40
CA LEU A 76 7.38 11.90 -2.23
C LEU A 76 8.75 12.50 -1.91
N ALA A 77 9.08 12.66 -0.63
CA ALA A 77 10.36 13.22 -0.19
C ALA A 77 11.54 12.30 -0.53
N GLY A 78 11.39 10.99 -0.34
CA GLY A 78 12.40 9.99 -0.66
C GLY A 78 12.69 9.93 -2.16
N ALA A 79 11.65 9.87 -2.99
CA ALA A 79 11.78 9.86 -4.44
C ALA A 79 12.46 11.13 -4.96
N LYS A 80 12.04 12.31 -4.47
CA LYS A 80 12.68 13.58 -4.80
C LYS A 80 14.16 13.60 -4.44
N ALA A 81 14.52 13.09 -3.25
CA ALA A 81 15.91 13.07 -2.79
C ALA A 81 16.81 12.16 -3.63
N ALA A 82 16.27 11.08 -4.19
CA ALA A 82 17.00 10.14 -5.04
C ALA A 82 16.89 10.44 -6.55
N GLY A 83 16.15 11.49 -6.95
CA GLY A 83 15.94 11.82 -8.36
C GLY A 83 15.03 10.81 -9.11
N HIS A 84 14.14 10.12 -8.40
CA HIS A 84 13.20 9.18 -8.98
C HIS A 84 11.78 9.77 -9.09
N PRO A 85 10.95 9.27 -10.02
CA PRO A 85 9.52 9.46 -9.96
C PRO A 85 8.95 8.91 -8.65
N ALA A 86 7.98 9.59 -8.06
CA ALA A 86 7.33 9.09 -6.86
C ALA A 86 6.52 7.82 -7.15
N PRO A 87 6.66 6.76 -6.34
CA PRO A 87 5.85 5.56 -6.52
C PRO A 87 4.38 5.85 -6.23
N LYS A 88 3.48 5.15 -6.93
CA LYS A 88 2.07 5.12 -6.53
C LYS A 88 1.92 4.37 -5.20
N MET A 89 1.12 4.89 -4.31
CA MET A 89 0.79 4.31 -3.02
C MET A 89 -0.60 3.68 -3.10
N LEU A 90 -0.67 2.35 -3.01
CA LEU A 90 -1.92 1.61 -2.97
C LEU A 90 -2.26 1.22 -1.54
N ALA A 91 -3.47 1.53 -1.08
CA ALA A 91 -3.92 1.17 0.25
C ALA A 91 -4.64 -0.18 0.26
N ILE A 92 -4.22 -1.09 1.12
CA ILE A 92 -4.90 -2.37 1.34
C ILE A 92 -6.15 -2.10 2.18
N THR A 93 -7.31 -2.52 1.68
CA THR A 93 -8.56 -2.47 2.44
C THR A 93 -8.61 -3.63 3.42
N GLN A 94 -9.25 -4.74 3.06
CA GLN A 94 -9.18 -6.01 3.78
C GLN A 94 -8.29 -6.99 3.02
N LEU A 95 -7.57 -7.83 3.75
CA LEU A 95 -6.83 -8.93 3.13
C LEU A 95 -7.84 -9.94 2.57
N THR A 96 -7.51 -10.57 1.45
CA THR A 96 -8.37 -11.59 0.84
C THR A 96 -8.54 -12.84 1.71
N SER A 97 -7.71 -12.98 2.75
CA SER A 97 -7.80 -14.02 3.79
C SER A 97 -8.69 -13.62 4.97
N THR A 98 -9.16 -12.38 5.03
CA THR A 98 -10.07 -11.90 6.07
C THR A 98 -11.51 -12.21 5.67
N ASP A 99 -12.26 -12.85 6.56
CA ASP A 99 -13.69 -13.11 6.42
C ASP A 99 -14.49 -12.39 7.52
N GLN A 100 -15.83 -12.48 7.43
CA GLN A 100 -16.71 -11.85 8.42
C GLN A 100 -16.49 -12.39 9.83
N THR A 101 -16.19 -13.67 9.97
CA THR A 101 -15.96 -14.32 11.27
C THR A 101 -14.73 -13.73 11.96
N MET A 102 -13.65 -13.54 11.22
CA MET A 102 -12.42 -12.91 11.72
C MET A 102 -12.67 -11.46 12.13
N LEU A 103 -13.38 -10.68 11.30
CA LEU A 103 -13.72 -9.28 11.63
C LEU A 103 -14.49 -9.18 12.94
N THR A 104 -15.56 -9.96 13.10
CA THR A 104 -16.44 -9.86 14.26
C THR A 104 -15.82 -10.49 15.51
N ASN A 105 -15.29 -11.70 15.41
CA ASN A 105 -14.88 -12.48 16.59
C ASN A 105 -13.44 -12.18 17.05
N GLN A 106 -12.57 -11.65 16.18
CA GLN A 106 -11.16 -11.41 16.51
C GLN A 106 -10.81 -9.92 16.56
N LEU A 107 -11.43 -9.10 15.71
CA LEU A 107 -11.14 -7.66 15.62
C LEU A 107 -12.24 -6.78 16.23
N SER A 108 -13.35 -7.37 16.70
CA SER A 108 -14.52 -6.64 17.21
C SER A 108 -15.10 -5.63 16.21
N ILE A 109 -15.09 -5.99 14.92
CA ILE A 109 -15.68 -5.24 13.83
C ILE A 109 -16.99 -5.93 13.42
N GLU A 110 -18.12 -5.37 13.86
CA GLU A 110 -19.45 -5.96 13.68
C GLU A 110 -20.10 -5.65 12.33
N ILE A 111 -19.56 -4.68 11.60
CA ILE A 111 -20.10 -4.31 10.28
C ILE A 111 -19.81 -5.40 9.24
N PRO A 112 -20.63 -5.51 8.18
CA PRO A 112 -20.33 -6.36 7.05
C PRO A 112 -18.98 -6.05 6.41
N ILE A 113 -18.22 -7.07 6.01
CA ILE A 113 -16.91 -6.92 5.36
C ILE A 113 -16.97 -5.98 4.14
N SER A 114 -18.06 -6.02 3.37
CA SER A 114 -18.29 -5.11 2.25
C SER A 114 -18.33 -3.64 2.67
N GLN A 115 -18.97 -3.33 3.80
CA GLN A 115 -19.01 -1.98 4.36
C GLN A 115 -17.64 -1.56 4.89
N ALA A 116 -16.90 -2.48 5.53
CA ALA A 116 -15.53 -2.22 5.97
C ALA A 116 -14.62 -1.89 4.79
N VAL A 117 -14.71 -2.65 3.69
CA VAL A 117 -13.94 -2.41 2.45
C VAL A 117 -14.29 -1.05 1.84
N GLN A 118 -15.58 -0.72 1.71
CA GLN A 118 -16.02 0.58 1.20
C GLN A 118 -15.50 1.73 2.06
N HIS A 119 -15.63 1.61 3.38
CA HIS A 119 -15.16 2.62 4.31
C HIS A 119 -13.65 2.83 4.19
N LEU A 120 -12.86 1.76 4.21
CA LEU A 120 -11.41 1.84 4.08
C LEU A 120 -10.97 2.39 2.71
N ALA A 121 -11.68 2.07 1.62
CA ALA A 121 -11.40 2.64 0.30
C ALA A 121 -11.67 4.16 0.26
N ALA A 122 -12.75 4.62 0.87
CA ALA A 122 -13.05 6.05 0.97
C ALA A 122 -11.98 6.80 1.80
N ILE A 123 -11.54 6.23 2.93
CA ILE A 123 -10.47 6.80 3.74
C ILE A 123 -9.15 6.84 2.96
N ALA A 124 -8.80 5.78 2.23
CA ALA A 124 -7.60 5.74 1.41
C ALA A 124 -7.56 6.88 0.39
N GLN A 125 -8.65 7.12 -0.34
CA GLN A 125 -8.75 8.24 -1.27
C GLN A 125 -8.63 9.59 -0.55
N ALA A 126 -9.30 9.76 0.60
CA ALA A 126 -9.22 10.97 1.41
C ALA A 126 -7.81 11.21 2.00
N SER A 127 -6.97 10.19 2.03
CA SER A 127 -5.57 10.20 2.48
C SER A 127 -4.55 10.35 1.33
N ASN A 128 -5.00 10.60 0.10
CA ASN A 128 -4.14 10.70 -1.09
C ASN A 128 -3.41 9.40 -1.46
N ALA A 129 -3.99 8.23 -1.14
CA ALA A 129 -3.61 7.00 -1.82
C ALA A 129 -4.02 7.10 -3.31
N ASP A 130 -3.20 6.53 -4.19
CA ASP A 130 -3.42 6.56 -5.65
C ASP A 130 -4.34 5.42 -6.12
N GLY A 131 -4.78 4.57 -5.20
CA GLY A 131 -5.66 3.44 -5.44
C GLY A 131 -5.72 2.51 -4.23
N VAL A 132 -6.40 1.39 -4.39
CA VAL A 132 -6.54 0.37 -3.35
C VAL A 132 -6.20 -1.02 -3.86
N VAL A 133 -5.81 -1.90 -2.94
CA VAL A 133 -5.74 -3.35 -3.16
C VAL A 133 -6.93 -3.98 -2.45
N ALA A 134 -7.68 -4.80 -3.19
CA ALA A 134 -8.91 -5.44 -2.76
C ALA A 134 -9.20 -6.67 -3.62
N SER A 135 -10.21 -7.47 -3.24
CA SER A 135 -10.71 -8.57 -4.08
C SER A 135 -11.33 -8.04 -5.37
N ALA A 136 -11.22 -8.79 -6.46
CA ALA A 136 -11.83 -8.41 -7.74
C ALA A 136 -13.36 -8.24 -7.62
N LEU A 137 -14.01 -9.02 -6.76
CA LEU A 137 -15.45 -8.98 -6.50
C LEU A 137 -15.91 -7.67 -5.85
N GLU A 138 -15.00 -6.93 -5.21
CA GLU A 138 -15.30 -5.69 -4.50
C GLU A 138 -15.19 -4.45 -5.40
N THR A 139 -14.79 -4.63 -6.66
CA THR A 139 -14.60 -3.52 -7.62
C THR A 139 -15.83 -2.61 -7.75
N PRO A 140 -17.07 -3.11 -7.91
CA PRO A 140 -18.25 -2.25 -8.01
C PRO A 140 -18.51 -1.47 -6.71
N LEU A 141 -18.28 -2.12 -5.56
CA LEU A 141 -18.46 -1.51 -4.25
C LEU A 141 -17.47 -0.36 -4.03
N ILE A 142 -16.19 -0.56 -4.37
CA ILE A 142 -15.15 0.46 -4.26
C ILE A 142 -15.47 1.65 -5.17
N ARG A 143 -15.82 1.40 -6.44
CA ARG A 143 -16.17 2.46 -7.39
C ARG A 143 -17.38 3.30 -6.97
N SER A 144 -18.26 2.77 -6.11
CA SER A 144 -19.40 3.55 -5.59
C SER A 144 -18.99 4.62 -4.56
N VAL A 145 -17.79 4.53 -3.97
CA VAL A 145 -17.30 5.43 -2.91
C VAL A 145 -15.99 6.14 -3.26
N THR A 146 -15.35 5.76 -4.37
CA THR A 146 -14.11 6.38 -4.88
C THR A 146 -14.33 7.04 -6.24
N ARG A 147 -13.54 8.07 -6.52
CA ARG A 147 -13.44 8.74 -7.82
C ARG A 147 -12.61 7.88 -8.79
N PRO A 148 -12.76 8.09 -10.12
CA PRO A 148 -11.99 7.38 -11.13
C PRO A 148 -10.47 7.59 -11.02
#